data_AF-A0A504Y4J0-F1
#
_entry.id   AF-A0A504Y4J0-F1
#
_cell.length_a   1.000
_cell.length_b   1.000
_cell.length_c   1.000
_cell.angle_alpha   90.00
_cell.angle_beta   90.00
_cell.angle_gamma   90.00
#
_symmetry.space_group_name_H-M   'P 1'
#
loop_
_entity.id
_entity.type
_entity.pdbx_description
1 polymer ?
#
loop_
_entity_poly.entity_id
_entity_poly.type
_entity_poly.pdbx_seq_one_letter_code
_entity_poly.pdbx_strand_id
1 'polypeptide(L)'
;MRKSEIRKLKRLMKSAPKKVNTKRKVRKRSAKLCASDTGNLINGITKKTHSSDSFEALIHSSMFRFLNEKLYTCSSEEAMSLFEEDPKAFEVYHTGFQQQLAQWPDDPLLWILNYLNQVPDSEKKTRIADMGCGDARLALAVTGNKKVYSFDLIAVNKRVTACDMAHTPLKSSHVHFVIFCLSLMGINCRDFIYEANRILKTK
;
A
#
# COMPACT_ATOMS: atom_id res chain seq x y z
N MET A 1 -4.33 23.53 2.55
CA MET A 1 -5.81 23.51 2.37
C MET A 1 -6.43 24.74 3.05
N ARG A 2 -7.38 25.46 2.43
CA ARG A 2 -7.89 26.73 2.99
C ARG A 2 -8.80 26.47 4.21
N LYS A 3 -8.69 27.28 5.26
CA LYS A 3 -9.47 27.12 6.53
C LYS A 3 -10.99 27.04 6.31
N SER A 4 -11.51 27.60 5.22
CA SER A 4 -12.92 27.54 4.82
C SER A 4 -13.35 26.15 4.33
N GLU A 5 -12.47 25.41 3.66
CA GLU A 5 -12.74 24.06 3.14
C GLU A 5 -12.79 23.04 4.28
N ILE A 6 -11.91 23.18 5.28
CA ILE A 6 -11.90 22.34 6.49
C ILE A 6 -13.20 22.50 7.30
N ARG A 7 -13.71 23.72 7.43
CA ARG A 7 -15.00 23.97 8.13
C ARG A 7 -16.19 23.37 7.38
N LYS A 8 -16.16 23.42 6.04
CA LYS A 8 -17.21 22.85 5.19
C LYS A 8 -17.26 21.32 5.32
N LEU A 9 -16.09 20.67 5.33
CA LEU A 9 -15.97 19.22 5.50
C LEU A 9 -16.46 18.75 6.87
N LYS A 10 -16.08 19.44 7.96
CA LYS A 10 -16.55 19.15 9.32
C LYS A 10 -18.07 19.30 9.49
N ARG A 11 -18.72 20.16 8.71
CA ARG A 11 -20.17 20.35 8.72
C ARG A 11 -20.90 19.21 8.00
N LEU A 12 -20.35 18.74 6.88
CA LEU A 12 -20.89 17.62 6.10
C LEU A 12 -20.80 16.28 6.85
N MET A 13 -19.74 16.08 7.62
CA MET A 13 -19.56 14.86 8.42
C MET A 13 -20.46 14.79 9.67
N LYS A 14 -21.04 15.92 10.11
CA LYS A 14 -21.92 15.98 11.29
C LYS A 14 -23.41 15.82 10.97
N SER A 15 -23.82 15.90 9.70
CA SER A 15 -25.22 15.69 9.32
C SER A 15 -25.50 14.21 9.05
N ALA A 16 -26.32 13.60 9.90
CA ALA A 16 -26.84 12.25 9.67
C ALA A 16 -27.60 12.16 8.32
N PRO A 17 -27.54 11.02 7.60
CA PRO A 17 -28.17 10.90 6.30
C PRO A 17 -29.71 10.89 6.44
N LYS A 18 -30.38 11.83 5.79
CA LYS A 18 -31.84 11.79 5.61
C LYS A 18 -32.19 10.65 4.66
N LYS A 19 -33.06 9.73 5.08
CA LYS A 19 -33.60 8.66 4.24
C LYS A 19 -34.36 9.28 3.05
N VAL A 20 -33.78 9.19 1.85
CA VAL A 20 -34.47 9.54 0.60
C VAL A 20 -35.23 8.32 0.11
N ASN A 21 -36.55 8.46 -0.02
CA ASN A 21 -37.44 7.40 -0.45
C ASN A 21 -37.68 7.51 -1.96
N THR A 22 -36.84 6.87 -2.77
CA THR A 22 -37.00 6.84 -4.23
C THR A 22 -37.59 5.51 -4.71
N LYS A 23 -38.91 5.47 -4.84
CA LYS A 23 -39.60 4.45 -5.67
C LYS A 23 -39.38 4.81 -7.14
N ARG A 24 -38.48 4.11 -7.85
CA ARG A 24 -38.41 4.14 -9.32
C ARG A 24 -38.76 2.75 -9.87
N LYS A 25 -39.82 2.71 -10.71
CA LYS A 25 -40.29 1.52 -11.43
C LYS A 25 -39.25 1.10 -12.48
N VAL A 26 -38.76 -0.14 -12.40
CA VAL A 26 -37.94 -0.77 -13.45
C VAL A 26 -38.86 -1.48 -14.45
N ARG A 27 -38.80 -1.08 -15.73
CA ARG A 27 -39.43 -1.78 -16.86
C ARG A 27 -38.59 -3.02 -17.21
N LYS A 28 -39.18 -4.21 -17.16
CA LYS A 28 -38.55 -5.46 -17.65
C LYS A 28 -38.64 -5.55 -19.18
N ARG A 29 -37.53 -5.84 -19.85
CA ARG A 29 -37.49 -6.40 -21.21
C ARG A 29 -37.19 -7.90 -21.11
N SER A 30 -37.88 -8.67 -21.95
CA SER A 30 -37.97 -10.13 -21.98
C SER A 30 -37.16 -10.74 -23.12
N ALA A 31 -36.51 -11.89 -22.87
CA ALA A 31 -36.20 -12.97 -23.83
C ALA A 31 -35.79 -14.23 -23.01
N LYS A 32 -36.67 -15.22 -22.85
CA LYS A 32 -36.81 -16.52 -23.59
C LYS A 32 -35.69 -17.54 -23.24
N LEU A 33 -35.86 -18.41 -22.23
CA LEU A 33 -36.55 -19.74 -22.13
C LEU A 33 -35.71 -20.95 -22.61
N CYS A 34 -35.36 -21.83 -21.66
CA CYS A 34 -35.31 -23.29 -21.79
C CYS A 34 -35.85 -23.90 -20.46
N ALA A 35 -36.92 -24.68 -20.53
CA ALA A 35 -37.50 -25.48 -19.44
C ALA A 35 -36.87 -26.89 -19.47
N SER A 36 -36.61 -27.59 -18.35
CA SER A 36 -37.52 -28.28 -17.41
C SER A 36 -36.76 -28.48 -16.06
N ASP A 37 -37.30 -28.89 -14.91
CA ASP A 37 -38.50 -29.65 -14.56
C ASP A 37 -38.88 -29.36 -13.08
N THR A 38 -40.17 -29.57 -12.80
CA THR A 38 -40.98 -29.54 -11.58
C THR A 38 -40.37 -29.53 -10.15
N GLY A 39 -40.97 -28.71 -9.26
CA GLY A 39 -40.88 -28.89 -7.80
C GLY A 39 -41.30 -27.68 -6.94
N ASN A 40 -42.49 -27.78 -6.33
CA ASN A 40 -43.15 -26.89 -5.34
C ASN A 40 -42.23 -25.99 -4.48
N LEU A 41 -42.44 -24.66 -4.51
CA LEU A 41 -43.33 -23.84 -3.67
C LEU A 41 -42.79 -23.52 -2.27
N ILE A 42 -42.79 -22.21 -1.97
CA ILE A 42 -42.66 -21.53 -0.67
C ILE A 42 -41.40 -21.85 0.17
N ASN A 43 -40.34 -21.06 -0.05
CA ASN A 43 -39.44 -20.70 1.05
C ASN A 43 -38.68 -19.40 0.78
N GLY A 44 -38.77 -18.47 1.73
CA GLY A 44 -37.77 -17.44 1.98
C GLY A 44 -37.82 -16.20 1.09
N ILE A 45 -38.63 -15.21 1.48
CA ILE A 45 -38.21 -13.81 1.32
C ILE A 45 -37.05 -13.61 2.31
N THR A 46 -35.85 -14.07 1.93
CA THR A 46 -34.63 -13.72 2.64
C THR A 46 -34.33 -12.28 2.29
N LYS A 47 -34.50 -11.39 3.28
CA LYS A 47 -33.78 -10.12 3.29
C LYS A 47 -32.32 -10.47 3.01
N LYS A 48 -31.78 -10.07 1.85
CA LYS A 48 -30.34 -10.05 1.63
C LYS A 48 -29.78 -9.10 2.68
N THR A 49 -29.34 -9.67 3.79
CA THR A 49 -28.37 -9.04 4.67
C THR A 49 -27.18 -8.75 3.77
N HIS A 50 -26.97 -7.50 3.39
CA HIS A 50 -25.61 -7.06 3.05
C HIS A 50 -24.78 -7.42 4.28
N SER A 51 -23.90 -8.42 4.18
CA SER A 51 -23.01 -8.77 5.28
C SER A 51 -22.22 -7.51 5.62
N SER A 52 -22.10 -7.21 6.92
CA SER A 52 -21.22 -6.15 7.45
C SER A 52 -19.86 -6.16 6.75
N ASP A 53 -19.36 -7.36 6.46
CA ASP A 53 -18.06 -7.63 5.87
C ASP A 53 -17.91 -7.02 4.47
N SER A 54 -18.98 -6.98 3.67
CA SER A 54 -18.95 -6.35 2.35
C SER A 54 -18.88 -4.83 2.43
N PHE A 55 -19.46 -4.23 3.47
CA PHE A 55 -19.39 -2.78 3.69
C PHE A 55 -18.02 -2.37 4.23
N GLU A 56 -17.48 -3.12 5.20
CA GLU A 56 -16.14 -2.87 5.74
C GLU A 56 -15.06 -3.00 4.66
N ALA A 57 -15.12 -4.03 3.82
CA ALA A 57 -14.20 -4.18 2.68
C ALA A 57 -14.26 -2.99 1.70
N LEU A 58 -15.45 -2.43 1.46
CA LEU A 58 -15.63 -1.24 0.63
C LEU A 58 -14.99 0.00 1.30
N ILE A 59 -15.15 0.16 2.61
CA ILE A 59 -14.53 1.26 3.34
C ILE A 59 -13.01 1.15 3.29
N HIS A 60 -12.44 -0.01 3.62
CA HIS A 60 -10.99 -0.22 3.59
C HIS A 60 -10.38 0.01 2.21
N SER A 61 -11.02 -0.48 1.13
CA SER A 61 -10.55 -0.22 -0.23
C SER A 61 -10.61 1.26 -0.62
N SER A 62 -11.66 1.97 -0.20
CA SER A 62 -11.76 3.42 -0.42
C SER A 62 -10.70 4.21 0.33
N MET A 63 -10.40 3.80 1.57
CA MET A 63 -9.37 4.40 2.41
C MET A 63 -7.97 4.14 1.87
N PHE A 64 -7.68 2.90 1.44
CA PHE A 64 -6.43 2.57 0.75
C PHE A 64 -6.23 3.44 -0.48
N ARG A 65 -7.24 3.58 -1.35
CA ARG A 65 -7.14 4.41 -2.56
C ARG A 65 -6.86 5.87 -2.22
N PHE A 66 -7.53 6.40 -1.20
CA PHE A 66 -7.30 7.75 -0.71
C PHE A 66 -5.87 7.92 -0.17
N LEU A 67 -5.41 7.01 0.69
CA LEU A 67 -4.07 7.04 1.27
C LEU A 67 -2.99 6.93 0.20
N ASN A 68 -3.14 6.01 -0.74
CA ASN A 68 -2.21 5.85 -1.86
C ASN A 68 -2.08 7.16 -2.66
N GLU A 69 -3.20 7.80 -3.02
CA GLU A 69 -3.17 9.11 -3.68
C GLU A 69 -2.49 10.19 -2.82
N LYS A 70 -2.74 10.19 -1.50
CA LYS A 70 -2.09 11.12 -0.57
C LYS A 70 -0.57 10.94 -0.53
N LEU A 71 -0.08 9.71 -0.45
CA LEU A 71 1.36 9.43 -0.42
C LEU A 71 2.08 9.86 -1.72
N TYR A 72 1.38 9.95 -2.85
CA TYR A 72 1.94 10.52 -4.09
C TYR A 72 1.83 12.04 -4.20
N THR A 73 1.08 12.70 -3.31
CA THR A 73 0.75 14.14 -3.40
C THR A 73 1.21 14.96 -2.20
N CYS A 74 1.91 14.35 -1.24
CA CYS A 74 2.56 15.01 -0.11
C CYS A 74 4.07 14.75 -0.10
N SER A 75 4.81 15.45 0.75
CA SER A 75 6.20 15.12 1.06
C SER A 75 6.32 13.88 1.95
N SER A 76 7.50 13.29 2.04
CA SER A 76 7.79 12.19 2.98
C SER A 76 7.63 12.62 4.45
N GLU A 77 7.99 13.85 4.80
CA GLU A 77 7.78 14.43 6.14
C GLU A 77 6.28 14.51 6.50
N GLU A 78 5.45 14.98 5.57
CA GLU A 78 4.00 15.01 5.75
C GLU A 78 3.39 13.59 5.83
N ALA A 79 3.91 12.64 5.04
CA ALA A 79 3.51 11.24 5.10
C ALA A 79 3.88 10.60 6.45
N MET A 80 5.07 10.92 6.98
CA MET A 80 5.52 10.48 8.30
C MET A 80 4.58 11.03 9.38
N SER A 81 4.30 12.33 9.33
CA SER A 81 3.36 12.98 10.26
C SER A 81 1.96 12.35 10.20
N LEU A 82 1.46 12.02 9.00
CA LEU A 82 0.17 11.35 8.82
C LEU A 82 0.12 9.99 9.55
N PHE A 83 1.17 9.19 9.45
CA PHE A 83 1.22 7.87 10.10
C PHE A 83 1.52 7.93 11.59
N GLU A 84 2.21 8.97 12.06
CA GLU A 84 2.37 9.24 13.50
C GLU A 84 1.04 9.66 14.13
N GLU A 85 0.25 10.50 13.45
CA GLU A 85 -1.07 10.94 13.92
C GLU A 85 -2.11 9.82 13.91
N ASP A 86 -2.10 8.97 12.87
CA ASP A 86 -3.00 7.82 12.74
C ASP A 86 -2.24 6.53 12.37
N PRO A 87 -1.75 5.77 13.37
CA PRO A 87 -1.07 4.50 13.13
C PRO A 87 -1.93 3.45 12.39
N LYS A 88 -3.26 3.55 12.45
CA LYS A 88 -4.15 2.63 11.71
C LYS A 88 -4.15 2.92 10.21
N ALA A 89 -3.89 4.17 9.81
CA ALA A 89 -3.78 4.52 8.39
C ALA A 89 -2.66 3.72 7.71
N PHE A 90 -1.55 3.50 8.42
CA PHE A 90 -0.46 2.67 7.93
C PHE A 90 -0.90 1.20 7.71
N GLU A 91 -1.62 0.61 8.67
CA GLU A 91 -2.15 -0.77 8.54
C GLU A 91 -3.12 -0.90 7.37
N VAL A 92 -4.03 0.07 7.19
CA VAL A 92 -4.97 0.12 6.06
C VAL A 92 -4.21 0.24 4.73
N TYR A 93 -3.19 1.10 4.68
CA TYR A 93 -2.36 1.25 3.50
C TYR A 93 -1.64 -0.06 3.14
N HIS A 94 -0.95 -0.68 4.09
CA HIS A 94 -0.21 -1.92 3.86
C HIS A 94 -1.11 -3.09 3.49
N THR A 95 -2.25 -3.25 4.17
CA THR A 95 -3.21 -4.31 3.85
C THR A 95 -3.75 -4.14 2.45
N GLY A 96 -4.14 -2.91 2.08
CA GLY A 96 -4.61 -2.60 0.74
C GLY A 96 -3.54 -2.82 -0.33
N PHE A 97 -2.29 -2.44 -0.06
CA PHE A 97 -1.17 -2.66 -0.97
C PHE A 97 -0.90 -4.15 -1.20
N GLN A 98 -0.87 -4.98 -0.14
CA GLN A 98 -0.69 -6.42 -0.27
C GLN A 98 -1.84 -7.09 -1.03
N GLN A 99 -3.07 -6.63 -0.82
CA GLN A 99 -4.22 -7.10 -1.60
C GLN A 99 -4.09 -6.74 -3.09
N GLN A 100 -3.57 -5.56 -3.43
CA GLN A 100 -3.30 -5.20 -4.84
C GLN A 100 -2.18 -6.06 -5.41
N LEU A 101 -1.06 -6.21 -4.69
CA LEU A 101 0.09 -6.97 -5.15
C LEU A 101 -0.24 -8.44 -5.40
N ALA A 102 -1.08 -9.06 -4.55
CA ALA A 102 -1.54 -10.44 -4.71
C ALA A 102 -2.38 -10.68 -5.99
N GLN A 103 -2.90 -9.63 -6.61
CA GLN A 103 -3.65 -9.71 -7.86
C GLN A 103 -2.75 -9.55 -9.10
N TRP A 104 -1.50 -9.14 -8.93
CA TRP A 104 -0.59 -8.94 -10.05
C TRP A 104 -0.06 -10.29 -10.54
N PRO A 105 0.13 -10.46 -11.86
CA PRO A 105 0.68 -11.71 -12.40
C PRO A 105 2.13 -11.94 -11.96
N ASP A 106 2.89 -10.85 -11.78
CA ASP A 106 4.30 -10.88 -11.39
C ASP A 106 4.57 -9.83 -10.31
N ASP A 107 5.32 -10.23 -9.28
CA ASP A 107 5.79 -9.34 -8.22
C ASP A 107 7.16 -8.74 -8.62
N PRO A 108 7.29 -7.40 -8.73
CA PRO A 108 8.55 -6.76 -9.11
C PRO A 108 9.71 -7.05 -8.15
N LEU A 109 9.43 -7.37 -6.89
CA LEU A 109 10.46 -7.73 -5.91
C LEU A 109 11.18 -9.02 -6.31
N LEU A 110 10.48 -9.95 -6.97
CA LEU A 110 11.08 -11.23 -7.41
C LEU A 110 12.14 -11.02 -8.49
N TRP A 111 11.96 -10.03 -9.36
CA TRP A 111 12.95 -9.71 -10.40
C TRP A 111 14.25 -9.20 -9.76
N ILE A 112 14.12 -8.31 -8.77
CA ILE A 112 15.24 -7.79 -8.00
C ILE A 112 15.93 -8.91 -7.21
N LEU A 113 15.14 -9.78 -6.56
CA LEU A 113 15.65 -10.93 -5.82
C LEU A 113 16.45 -11.88 -6.71
N ASN A 114 15.92 -12.21 -7.89
CA ASN A 114 16.59 -13.08 -8.86
C ASN A 114 17.91 -12.47 -9.32
N TYR A 115 17.92 -11.16 -9.63
CA TYR A 115 19.15 -10.45 -9.97
C TYR A 115 20.18 -10.50 -8.84
N LEU A 116 19.77 -10.18 -7.61
CA LEU A 116 20.67 -10.17 -6.45
C LEU A 116 21.22 -11.57 -6.13
N ASN A 117 20.43 -12.63 -6.29
CA ASN A 117 20.88 -13.99 -6.06
C ASN A 117 21.87 -14.48 -7.13
N GLN A 118 21.84 -13.89 -8.33
CA GLN A 118 22.84 -14.15 -9.38
C GLN A 118 24.15 -13.38 -9.17
N VAL A 119 24.16 -12.34 -8.33
CA VAL A 119 25.40 -11.65 -7.96
C VAL A 119 26.31 -12.63 -7.21
N PRO A 120 27.51 -12.94 -7.74
CA PRO A 120 28.42 -13.89 -7.13
C PRO A 120 28.78 -13.46 -5.71
N ASP A 121 28.85 -14.43 -4.82
CA ASP A 121 29.35 -14.18 -3.48
C ASP A 121 30.84 -13.85 -3.57
N SER A 122 31.22 -12.75 -2.92
CA SER A 122 32.62 -12.36 -2.75
C SER A 122 33.03 -12.60 -1.30
N GLU A 123 34.34 -12.61 -1.05
CA GLU A 123 34.88 -12.67 0.32
C GLU A 123 34.32 -11.52 1.19
N LYS A 124 34.10 -10.35 0.58
CA LYS A 124 33.48 -9.20 1.24
C LYS A 124 31.95 -9.29 1.15
N LYS A 125 31.30 -9.05 2.28
CA LYS A 125 29.83 -9.02 2.37
C LYS A 125 29.23 -7.94 1.48
N THR A 126 28.35 -8.33 0.56
CA THR A 126 27.57 -7.40 -0.28
C THR A 126 26.53 -6.71 0.59
N ARG A 127 26.42 -5.39 0.46
CA ARG A 127 25.56 -4.53 1.28
C ARG A 127 24.53 -3.84 0.39
N ILE A 128 23.27 -3.96 0.76
CA ILE A 128 22.11 -3.54 -0.04
C ILE A 128 21.26 -2.62 0.83
N ALA A 129 20.85 -1.47 0.33
CA ALA A 129 19.81 -0.64 0.95
C ALA A 129 18.48 -0.89 0.23
N ASP A 130 17.44 -1.21 0.98
CA ASP A 130 16.06 -1.40 0.50
C ASP A 130 15.22 -0.22 1.01
N MET A 131 14.97 0.74 0.13
CA MET A 131 14.39 2.05 0.44
C MET A 131 12.87 1.99 0.26
N GLY A 132 12.10 2.18 1.32
CA GLY A 132 10.66 1.89 1.36
C GLY A 132 10.39 0.39 1.29
N CYS A 133 10.97 -0.37 2.23
CA CYS A 133 11.02 -1.83 2.20
C CYS A 133 9.72 -2.53 2.59
N GLY A 134 8.73 -1.79 3.09
CA GLY A 134 7.50 -2.32 3.67
C GLY A 134 7.78 -3.34 4.79
N ASP A 135 7.38 -4.59 4.56
CA ASP A 135 7.56 -5.70 5.51
C ASP A 135 8.95 -6.37 5.46
N ALA A 136 9.89 -5.81 4.68
CA ALA A 136 11.25 -6.30 4.51
C ALA A 136 11.33 -7.73 3.94
N ARG A 137 10.45 -8.05 2.98
CA ARG A 137 10.48 -9.34 2.24
C ARG A 137 11.83 -9.59 1.56
N LEU A 138 12.51 -8.55 1.07
CA LEU A 138 13.82 -8.70 0.44
C LEU A 138 14.87 -9.23 1.41
N ALA A 139 14.91 -8.67 2.63
CA ALA A 139 15.85 -9.07 3.67
C ALA A 139 15.63 -10.52 4.14
N LEU A 140 14.40 -11.04 4.02
CA LEU A 140 14.08 -12.43 4.32
C LEU A 140 14.47 -13.40 3.20
N ALA A 141 14.33 -12.98 1.95
CA ALA A 141 14.44 -13.87 0.79
C ALA A 141 15.84 -13.91 0.17
N VAL A 142 16.65 -12.87 0.35
CA VAL A 142 18.00 -12.82 -0.24
C VAL A 142 18.90 -13.92 0.33
N THR A 143 19.71 -14.53 -0.53
CA THR A 143 20.63 -15.60 -0.15
C THR A 143 22.10 -15.21 -0.35
N GLY A 144 23.01 -16.03 0.18
CA GLY A 144 24.45 -15.83 0.09
C GLY A 144 25.01 -14.80 1.08
N ASN A 145 26.24 -14.35 0.84
CA ASN A 145 26.95 -13.41 1.72
C ASN A 145 26.48 -11.95 1.52
N LYS A 146 25.20 -11.70 1.79
CA LYS A 146 24.53 -10.41 1.55
C LYS A 146 23.89 -9.87 2.83
N LYS A 147 23.92 -8.56 3.02
CA LYS A 147 23.23 -7.85 4.11
C LYS A 147 22.33 -6.78 3.53
N VAL A 148 21.05 -6.86 3.85
CA VAL A 148 20.03 -5.87 3.49
C VAL A 148 19.81 -4.95 4.69
N TYR A 149 19.83 -3.65 4.42
CA TYR A 149 19.39 -2.59 5.32
C TYR A 149 18.03 -2.13 4.82
N SER A 150 16.98 -2.45 5.56
CA SER A 150 15.60 -2.19 5.19
C SER A 150 15.11 -0.91 5.88
N PHE A 151 14.70 0.09 5.10
CA PHE A 151 14.25 1.39 5.58
C PHE A 151 12.80 1.64 5.17
N ASP A 152 11.99 2.10 6.10
CA ASP A 152 10.60 2.52 5.84
C ASP A 152 10.20 3.59 6.85
N LEU A 153 9.10 4.31 6.63
CA LEU A 153 8.61 5.31 7.58
C LEU A 153 8.21 4.67 8.93
N ILE A 154 7.71 3.43 8.90
CA ILE A 154 7.25 2.70 10.09
C ILE A 154 7.88 1.31 10.15
N ALA A 155 8.41 0.93 11.31
CA ALA A 155 8.98 -0.39 11.53
C ALA A 155 7.90 -1.42 11.91
N VAL A 156 7.46 -2.22 10.95
CA VAL A 156 6.51 -3.32 11.19
C VAL A 156 7.14 -4.58 11.79
N ASN A 157 8.47 -4.70 11.74
CA ASN A 157 9.22 -5.80 12.33
C ASN A 157 10.68 -5.41 12.60
N LYS A 158 11.43 -6.27 13.28
CA LYS A 158 12.82 -6.02 13.71
C LYS A 158 13.85 -5.85 12.58
N ARG A 159 13.51 -6.18 11.33
CA ARG A 159 14.40 -5.99 10.17
C ARG A 159 14.28 -4.59 9.59
N VAL A 160 13.15 -3.92 9.82
CA VAL A 160 12.86 -2.57 9.32
C VAL A 160 13.45 -1.55 10.28
N THR A 161 14.23 -0.62 9.75
CA THR A 161 14.66 0.59 10.45
C THR A 161 13.70 1.70 10.08
N ALA A 162 12.96 2.22 11.07
CA ALA A 162 12.05 3.35 10.85
C ALA A 162 12.85 4.63 10.60
N CYS A 163 12.74 5.21 9.41
CA CYS A 163 13.29 6.51 9.04
C CYS A 163 12.69 7.01 7.73
N ASP A 164 12.73 8.33 7.50
CA ASP A 164 12.58 8.86 6.16
C ASP A 164 13.77 8.43 5.27
N MET A 165 13.48 7.79 4.15
CA MET A 165 14.50 7.35 3.20
C MET A 165 15.20 8.51 2.46
N ALA A 166 14.76 9.76 2.63
CA ALA A 166 15.55 10.94 2.28
C ALA A 166 16.80 11.11 3.18
N HIS A 167 16.79 10.52 4.39
CA HIS A 167 17.84 10.67 5.40
C HIS A 167 18.08 9.35 6.16
N THR A 168 18.76 8.40 5.52
CA THR A 168 19.06 7.11 6.15
C THR A 168 20.18 7.26 7.19
N PRO A 169 20.20 6.40 8.25
CA PRO A 169 21.26 6.40 9.25
C PRO A 169 22.58 5.78 8.76
N LEU A 170 22.76 5.62 7.44
CA LEU A 170 23.96 5.06 6.84
C LEU A 170 25.03 6.13 6.58
N LYS A 171 26.29 5.72 6.64
CA LYS A 171 27.42 6.54 6.21
C LYS A 171 27.43 6.69 4.69
N SER A 172 28.10 7.74 4.20
CA SER A 172 28.32 7.89 2.76
C SER A 172 29.17 6.73 2.21
N SER A 173 28.92 6.34 0.97
CA SER A 173 29.62 5.24 0.29
C SER A 173 29.64 3.92 1.07
N HIS A 174 28.52 3.61 1.73
CA HIS A 174 28.38 2.43 2.58
C HIS A 174 27.90 1.20 1.80
N VAL A 175 26.95 1.33 0.87
CA VAL A 175 26.28 0.18 0.22
C VAL A 175 26.74 -0.03 -1.24
N HIS A 176 26.54 -1.23 -1.75
CA HIS A 176 26.87 -1.61 -3.13
C HIS A 176 25.64 -1.51 -4.04
N PHE A 177 24.45 -1.72 -3.50
CA PHE A 177 23.17 -1.60 -4.20
C PHE A 177 22.21 -0.74 -3.37
N VAL A 178 21.41 0.06 -4.07
CA VAL A 178 20.24 0.74 -3.51
C VAL A 178 19.04 0.32 -4.34
N ILE A 179 17.97 -0.10 -3.68
CA ILE A 179 16.76 -0.62 -4.30
C ILE A 179 15.59 0.29 -3.95
N PHE A 180 14.83 0.66 -4.98
CA PHE A 180 13.52 1.29 -4.85
C PHE A 180 12.50 0.40 -5.54
N CYS A 181 11.80 -0.45 -4.77
CA CYS A 181 10.76 -1.33 -5.31
C CYS A 181 9.38 -0.74 -5.01
N LEU A 182 8.77 -0.08 -6.01
CA LEU A 182 7.47 0.60 -5.88
C LEU A 182 7.40 1.64 -4.75
N SER A 183 8.54 2.21 -4.35
CA SER A 183 8.66 3.03 -3.14
C SER A 183 8.97 4.51 -3.37
N LEU A 184 9.17 4.96 -4.63
CA LEU A 184 9.38 6.37 -4.97
C LEU A 184 8.07 7.18 -4.85
N MET A 185 7.58 7.29 -3.63
CA MET A 185 6.36 7.99 -3.25
C MET A 185 6.72 9.29 -2.54
N GLY A 186 5.99 10.35 -2.86
CA GLY A 186 6.19 11.67 -2.30
C GLY A 186 6.79 12.66 -3.30
N ILE A 187 6.42 13.93 -3.15
CA ILE A 187 6.79 15.01 -4.09
C ILE A 187 8.28 15.36 -4.03
N ASN A 188 8.96 14.96 -2.96
CA ASN A 188 10.39 15.17 -2.73
C ASN A 188 11.24 13.96 -3.18
N CYS A 189 10.80 13.22 -4.20
CA CYS A 189 11.48 12.02 -4.67
C CYS A 189 12.94 12.23 -5.09
N ARG A 190 13.30 13.46 -5.49
CA ARG A 190 14.67 13.87 -5.75
C ARG A 190 15.60 13.64 -4.57
N ASP A 191 15.11 13.87 -3.35
CA ASP A 191 15.92 13.77 -2.14
C ASP A 191 16.24 12.30 -1.83
N PHE A 192 15.34 11.36 -2.16
CA PHE A 192 15.60 9.93 -2.06
C PHE A 192 16.71 9.48 -3.01
N ILE A 193 16.75 10.05 -4.23
CA ILE A 193 17.81 9.76 -5.21
C ILE A 193 19.15 10.35 -4.77
N TYR A 194 19.16 11.56 -4.18
CA TYR A 194 20.37 12.13 -3.60
C TYR A 194 20.89 11.32 -2.43
N GLU A 195 20.00 10.84 -1.57
CA GLU A 195 20.35 9.97 -0.47
C GLU A 195 20.92 8.63 -0.97
N ALA A 196 20.28 8.03 -1.98
CA ALA A 196 20.80 6.83 -2.66
C ALA A 196 22.22 7.06 -3.19
N ASN A 197 22.46 8.17 -3.89
CA ASN A 197 23.79 8.52 -4.39
C ASN A 197 24.80 8.71 -3.25
N ARG A 198 24.41 9.35 -2.14
CA ARG A 198 25.27 9.55 -0.97
C ARG A 198 25.72 8.22 -0.38
N ILE A 199 24.80 7.26 -0.20
CA ILE A 199 25.10 5.97 0.45
C ILE A 199 25.75 4.95 -0.49
N LEU A 200 25.62 5.12 -1.81
CA LEU A 200 26.22 4.23 -2.80
C LEU A 200 27.75 4.42 -2.86
N LYS A 201 28.48 3.32 -2.94
CA LYS A 201 29.94 3.37 -3.16
C LYS A 201 30.29 4.01 -4.50
N THR A 202 31.25 4.91 -4.49
CA THR A 202 31.91 5.39 -5.70
C THR A 202 32.77 4.27 -6.30
N LYS A 203 32.82 4.21 -7.64
CA LYS A 203 33.70 3.29 -8.36
C LYS A 203 35.16 3.61 -8.12
#